data_AF-A0A524PW01-F1
#
_entry.id   AF-A0A524PW01-F1
#
_cell.length_a   1.000
_cell.length_b   1.000
_cell.length_c   1.000
_cell.angle_alpha   90.00
_cell.angle_beta   90.00
_cell.angle_gamma   90.00
#
_symmetry.space_group_name_H-M   'P 1'
#
loop_
_entity.id
_entity.type
_entity.pdbx_description
1 polymer ?
#
loop_
_entity_poly.entity_id
_entity_poly.type
_entity_poly.pdbx_seq_one_letter_code
_entity_poly.pdbx_strand_id
1 'polypeptide(L)' 'YHAQTPQAFLYSIIRTAHDMVAAEDLDVTDGVSLVLAAGFRIKMTDGDFSNFKITSTSDYRTACLIANKILSGDTCP' A
#
# COMPACT_ATOMS: atom_id res chain seq x y z
N TYR A 1 7.38 5.72 -6.04
CA TYR A 1 6.91 4.37 -5.67
C TYR A 1 5.39 4.44 -5.52
N HIS A 2 4.62 3.73 -6.34
CA HIS A 2 3.17 3.61 -6.14
C HIS A 2 2.91 2.37 -5.28
N ALA A 3 3.07 2.51 -3.98
CA ALA A 3 2.81 1.42 -3.04
C ALA A 3 1.29 1.23 -2.90
N GLN A 4 0.80 0.04 -3.24
CA GLN A 4 -0.57 -0.38 -2.95
C GLN A 4 -0.68 -0.88 -1.50
N THR A 5 -1.89 -0.87 -0.96
CA THR A 5 -2.23 -1.47 0.33
C THR A 5 -2.94 -2.81 0.09
N PRO A 6 -2.83 -3.82 0.94
CA PRO A 6 -2.29 -3.80 2.30
C PRO A 6 -0.77 -3.82 2.35
N GLN A 7 -0.20 -2.95 3.17
CA GLN A 7 1.20 -3.00 3.56
C GLN A 7 1.31 -3.75 4.88
N ALA A 8 2.17 -4.76 4.95
CA ALA A 8 2.36 -5.56 6.16
C ALA A 8 3.78 -5.37 6.69
N PHE A 9 3.89 -5.04 7.99
CA PHE A 9 5.15 -4.89 8.69
C PHE A 9 5.13 -5.72 9.97
N LEU A 10 6.30 -6.23 10.36
CA LEU A 10 6.44 -6.80 11.70
C LEU A 10 6.32 -5.68 12.73
N TYR A 11 5.58 -5.93 13.81
CA TYR A 11 5.36 -4.95 14.87
C TYR A 11 6.67 -4.42 15.47
N SER A 12 7.66 -5.29 15.66
CA SER A 12 8.99 -4.89 16.15
C SER A 12 9.68 -3.92 15.20
N ILE A 13 9.57 -4.13 13.88
CA ILE A 13 10.21 -3.29 12.87
C ILE A 13 9.53 -1.92 12.79
N ILE A 14 8.21 -1.88 12.69
CA ILE A 14 7.49 -0.60 12.56
C ILE A 14 7.64 0.26 13.82
N ARG A 15 7.67 -0.36 15.00
CA ARG A 15 7.90 0.34 16.27
C ARG A 15 9.31 0.93 16.35
N THR A 16 10.34 0.13 16.09
CA THR A 16 11.73 0.62 16.09
C THR A 16 11.93 1.74 15.08
N ALA A 17 11.34 1.61 13.89
CA ALA A 17 11.44 2.64 12.86
C ALA A 17 10.74 3.95 13.26
N HIS A 18 9.61 3.90 13.98
CA HIS A 18 8.99 5.09 14.57
C HIS A 18 9.86 5.75 15.63
N ASP A 19 10.46 4.96 16.53
CA ASP A 19 11.33 5.48 17.60
C ASP A 19 12.58 6.17 17.01
N MET A 20 13.15 5.63 15.92
CA MET A 20 14.30 6.22 15.23
C MET A 20 13.95 7.51 14.48
N VAL A 21 12.86 7.50 13.71
CA VAL A 21 12.41 8.70 12.96
C VAL A 21 12.08 9.85 13.90
N ALA A 22 11.44 9.57 15.05
CA ALA A 22 11.13 10.57 16.06
C ALA A 22 12.39 11.15 16.74
N ALA A 23 13.46 10.37 16.85
CA ALA A 23 14.74 10.81 17.40
C ALA A 23 15.56 11.65 16.41
N GLU A 24 15.40 11.40 15.10
CA GLU A 24 16.18 12.03 14.04
C GLU A 24 15.43 13.14 13.26
N ASP A 25 14.18 13.43 13.64
CA ASP A 25 13.29 14.43 13.02
C ASP A 25 13.18 14.29 11.49
N LEU A 26 13.06 13.04 11.03
CA LEU A 26 13.03 12.71 9.60
C LEU A 26 11.64 12.91 9.01
N ASP A 27 11.56 13.63 7.88
CA ASP A 27 10.32 13.83 7.13
C ASP A 27 9.96 12.57 6.33
N VAL A 28 9.00 11.78 6.85
CA VAL A 28 8.54 10.53 6.24
C VAL A 28 7.04 10.59 5.94
N THR A 29 6.65 10.15 4.74
CA THR A 29 5.28 10.31 4.22
C THR A 29 4.42 9.05 4.28
N ASP A 30 5.04 7.86 4.35
CA ASP A 30 4.35 6.58 4.50
C ASP A 30 5.17 5.56 5.31
N GLY A 31 4.53 4.45 5.72
CA GLY A 31 5.16 3.41 6.54
C GLY A 31 6.33 2.70 5.84
N VAL A 32 6.30 2.63 4.50
CA VAL A 32 7.40 2.11 3.68
C VAL A 32 8.61 3.05 3.79
N SER A 33 8.42 4.36 3.66
CA SER A 33 9.48 5.36 3.78
C SER A 33 10.08 5.37 5.19
N LEU A 34 9.25 5.20 6.23
CA LEU A 34 9.69 5.09 7.63
C LEU A 34 10.60 3.85 7.85
N VAL A 35 10.20 2.69 7.35
CA VAL A 35 10.99 1.46 7.47
C VAL A 35 12.28 1.52 6.65
N LEU A 36 12.25 2.15 5.46
CA LEU A 36 13.45 2.40 4.66
C LEU A 36 14.41 3.38 5.33
N ALA A 37 13.90 4.47 5.90
CA ALA A 37 14.68 5.48 6.61
C ALA A 37 15.38 4.88 7.84
N ALA A 38 14.71 3.96 8.54
CA ALA A 38 15.29 3.21 9.65
C ALA A 38 16.29 2.10 9.22
N GLY A 39 16.63 2.01 7.92
CA GLY A 39 17.64 1.11 7.39
C GLY A 39 17.18 -0.34 7.17
N PHE A 40 15.89 -0.62 7.31
CA PHE A 40 15.33 -1.95 7.07
C PHE A 40 15.06 -2.17 5.58
N ARG A 41 15.08 -3.45 5.18
CA ARG A 41 14.78 -3.86 3.80
C ARG A 41 13.29 -4.11 3.62
N ILE A 42 12.76 -3.66 2.50
CA ILE A 42 11.38 -3.90 2.10
C ILE A 42 11.37 -4.84 0.90
N LYS A 43 10.44 -5.78 0.89
CA LYS A 43 10.16 -6.65 -0.25
C LYS A 43 8.90 -6.15 -0.94
N MET A 44 9.02 -5.79 -2.21
CA MET A 44 7.87 -5.51 -3.06
C MET A 44 7.31 -6.84 -3.58
N THR A 45 5.99 -6.97 -3.56
CA THR A 45 5.26 -8.05 -4.22
C THR A 45 4.48 -7.46 -5.38
N ASP A 46 4.27 -8.25 -6.44
CA ASP A 46 3.43 -7.82 -7.56
C ASP A 46 2.02 -7.55 -7.04
N GLY A 47 1.58 -6.32 -7.21
CA GLY A 47 0.23 -5.88 -6.87
C GLY A 47 -0.73 -6.14 -8.02
N ASP A 48 -2.03 -6.13 -7.72
CA ASP A 48 -3.06 -6.13 -8.75
C ASP A 48 -3.49 -4.68 -9.02
N PHE A 49 -3.47 -4.27 -10.29
CA PHE A 49 -3.98 -2.97 -10.72
C PHE A 49 -5.45 -2.75 -10.34
N SER A 50 -6.22 -3.82 -10.12
CA SER A 50 -7.59 -3.77 -9.63
C SER A 50 -7.70 -3.21 -8.19
N ASN A 51 -6.61 -3.26 -7.42
CA ASN A 51 -6.52 -2.77 -6.05
C ASN A 51 -5.99 -1.32 -5.98
N PHE A 52 -6.57 -0.46 -6.81
CA PHE A 52 -6.22 0.96 -6.89
C PHE A 52 -7.03 1.80 -5.91
N LYS A 53 -6.45 2.92 -5.47
CA LYS A 53 -7.12 3.89 -4.62
C LYS A 53 -8.18 4.65 -5.44
N ILE A 54 -9.42 4.65 -4.98
CA ILE A 54 -10.48 5.49 -5.56
C ILE A 54 -10.26 6.92 -5.06
N THR A 55 -9.88 7.82 -5.95
CA THR A 55 -9.59 9.23 -5.61
C THR A 55 -10.45 10.23 -6.37
N SER A 56 -11.01 9.81 -7.51
CA SER A 56 -11.82 10.64 -8.40
C SER A 56 -13.17 9.99 -8.73
N THR A 57 -14.13 10.78 -9.21
CA THR A 57 -15.44 10.28 -9.63
C THR A 57 -15.35 9.30 -10.82
N SER A 58 -14.33 9.44 -11.66
CA SER A 58 -14.00 8.47 -12.72
C SER A 58 -13.58 7.12 -12.13
N ASP A 59 -12.77 7.14 -11.08
CA ASP A 59 -12.25 5.94 -10.40
C ASP A 59 -13.40 5.12 -9.80
N TYR A 60 -14.43 5.79 -9.30
CA TYR A 60 -15.63 5.14 -8.76
C TYR A 60 -16.37 4.32 -9.82
N ARG A 61 -16.52 4.85 -11.04
CA ARG A 61 -17.17 4.11 -12.14
C ARG A 61 -16.36 2.86 -12.52
N THR A 62 -15.04 3.00 -12.58
CA THR A 62 -14.12 1.88 -12.85
C THR A 62 -14.21 0.82 -11.76
N ALA A 63 -14.24 1.24 -10.48
CA ALA A 63 -14.38 0.33 -9.35
C ALA A 63 -15.71 -0.44 -9.39
N CYS A 64 -16.83 0.22 -9.74
CA CYS A 64 -18.12 -0.46 -9.91
C CYS A 64 -18.10 -1.52 -11.02
N LEU A 65 -17.44 -1.24 -12.16
CA LEU A 65 -17.31 -2.23 -13.24
C LEU A 65 -16.50 -3.45 -12.81
N ILE A 66 -15.39 -3.23 -12.10
CA ILE A 66 -14.53 -4.30 -11.57
C ILE A 66 -15.28 -5.12 -10.52
N ALA A 67 -15.97 -4.48 -9.58
CA ALA A 67 -16.74 -5.15 -8.54
C ALA A 67 -17.88 -6.00 -9.14
N ASN A 68 -18.61 -5.46 -10.12
CA ASN A 68 -19.64 -6.23 -10.82
C ASN A 68 -19.04 -7.45 -11.53
N LYS A 69 -17.91 -7.31 -12.22
CA LYS A 69 -17.24 -8.46 -12.88
C LYS A 69 -16.87 -9.57 -11.88
N ILE A 70 -16.39 -9.20 -10.69
CA ILE A 70 -16.05 -10.14 -9.61
C ILE A 70 -17.31 -10.84 -9.06
N LEU A 71 -18.42 -10.10 -8.88
CA LEU A 71 -19.68 -10.65 -8.37
C LEU A 71 -20.44 -11.51 -9.39
N SER A 72 -20.30 -11.21 -10.69
CA SER A 72 -20.93 -11.96 -11.77
C SER A 72 -20.31 -13.36 -12.00
N GLY A 73 -19.17 -13.66 -11.36
CA GLY A 73 -18.50 -14.96 -11.53
C GLY A 73 -17.88 -15.17 -12.91
N ASP A 74 -17.74 -14.10 -13.72
CA ASP A 74 -17.07 -14.16 -15.02
C ASP A 74 -15.56 -14.25 -14.80
N THR A 75 -15.09 -15.44 -14.42
CA THR A 75 -13.72 -15.87 -14.68
C THR A 75 -13.59 -15.98 -16.20
N CYS A 76 -13.22 -14.87 -16.84
CA CYS A 76 -12.76 -14.92 -18.23
C CYS A 76 -11.56 -15.90 -18.29
N PRO A 77 -11.53 -16.83 -19.26
CA PRO A 77 -10.51 -17.87 -19.38
C PRO A 77 -9.10 -17.31 -19.54
#